data_AF-A0A410M989-F1
#
_entry.id   AF-A0A410M989-F1
#
_cell.length_a   1.000
_cell.length_b   1.000
_cell.length_c   1.000
_cell.angle_alpha   90.00
_cell.angle_beta   90.00
_cell.angle_gamma   90.00
#
_symmetry.space_group_name_H-M   'P 1'
#
loop_
_entity.id
_entity.type
_entity.pdbx_description
1 polymer ?
#
loop_
_entity_poly.entity_id
_entity_poly.type
_entity_poly.pdbx_seq_one_letter_code
_entity_poly.pdbx_strand_id
1 'polypeptide(L)' 'MQYTEFLVEEGLEDVKRGVNATHILQELVLMRLHVGKSYSQERANEIVEEWERTGKSKLLQQSKNM' A
#
# COMPACT_ATOMS: atom_id res chain seq x y z
N MET A 1 -14.01 -3.15 -10.69
CA MET A 1 -12.97 -2.56 -11.58
C MET A 1 -12.55 -1.18 -11.10
N GLN A 2 -13.48 -0.23 -10.90
CA GLN A 2 -13.20 1.17 -10.49
C GLN A 2 -12.18 1.36 -9.36
N TYR A 3 -12.28 0.58 -8.28
CA TYR A 3 -11.31 0.72 -7.18
C TYR A 3 -9.88 0.29 -7.54
N THR A 4 -9.72 -0.64 -8.48
CA THR A 4 -8.37 -1.05 -8.92
C THR A 4 -7.70 0.01 -9.75
N GLU A 5 -8.49 0.68 -10.59
CA GLU A 5 -8.04 1.81 -11.40
C GLU A 5 -7.63 2.98 -10.50
N PHE A 6 -8.47 3.34 -9.53
CA PHE A 6 -8.16 4.37 -8.54
C PHE A 6 -6.83 4.10 -7.80
N LEU A 7 -6.60 2.88 -7.32
CA LEU A 7 -5.34 2.54 -6.64
C LEU A 7 -4.11 2.60 -7.56
N VAL A 8 -4.28 2.25 -8.84
CA VAL A 8 -3.20 2.37 -9.82
C VAL A 8 -2.91 3.84 -10.10
N GLU A 9 -3.93 4.69 -10.24
CA GLU A 9 -3.77 6.12 -10.44
C GLU A 9 -3.07 6.80 -9.27
N GLU A 10 -3.50 6.52 -8.03
CA GLU A 10 -2.84 7.03 -6.82
C GLU A 10 -1.38 6.57 -6.74
N GLY A 11 -1.12 5.28 -6.97
CA GLY A 11 0.26 4.76 -6.98
C GLY A 11 1.13 5.41 -8.06
N LEU A 12 0.58 5.71 -9.24
CA LEU A 12 1.30 6.42 -10.30
C LEU A 12 1.55 7.89 -9.92
N GLU A 13 0.63 8.53 -9.22
CA GLU A 13 0.81 9.90 -8.71
C GLU A 13 1.88 9.96 -7.62
N ASP A 14 1.94 8.97 -6.74
CA ASP A 14 2.98 8.89 -5.71
C ASP A 14 4.38 8.64 -6.31
N VAL A 15 4.48 7.84 -7.38
CA VAL A 15 5.73 7.75 -8.16
C VAL A 15 6.15 9.13 -8.68
N LYS A 16 5.22 9.94 -9.22
CA LYS A 16 5.54 11.31 -9.69
C LYS A 16 5.96 12.24 -8.55
N ARG A 17 5.43 12.02 -7.34
CA ARG A 17 5.82 12.75 -6.11
C ARG A 17 7.18 12.31 -5.56
N GLY A 18 7.81 11.30 -6.15
CA GLY A 18 9.12 10.79 -5.74
C GLY A 18 9.06 9.72 -4.66
N VAL A 19 7.88 9.16 -4.39
CA VAL A 19 7.75 8.00 -3.50
C VAL A 19 8.36 6.78 -4.19
N ASN A 20 9.07 5.96 -3.42
CA ASN A 20 9.72 4.77 -3.94
C ASN A 20 8.69 3.77 -4.50
N ALA A 21 8.83 3.41 -5.79
CA ALA A 21 7.94 2.46 -6.46
C ALA A 21 7.91 1.07 -5.79
N THR A 22 9.00 0.66 -5.13
CA THR A 22 9.06 -0.57 -4.33
C THR A 22 8.13 -0.47 -3.11
N HIS A 23 8.07 0.71 -2.47
CA HIS A 23 7.19 0.96 -1.34
C HIS A 23 5.73 0.87 -1.77
N ILE A 24 5.36 1.59 -2.82
CA ILE A 24 4.01 1.59 -3.40
C ILE A 24 3.57 0.18 -3.79
N LEU A 25 4.45 -0.60 -4.45
CA LEU A 25 4.16 -1.99 -4.82
C LEU A 25 3.89 -2.86 -3.59
N GLN A 26 4.66 -2.69 -2.52
CA GLN A 26 4.45 -3.44 -1.27
C GLN A 26 3.12 -3.09 -0.62
N GLU A 27 2.74 -1.81 -0.56
CA GLU A 27 1.44 -1.38 -0.04
C GLU A 27 0.29 -2.00 -0.83
N LEU A 28 0.34 -1.92 -2.16
CA LEU A 28 -0.70 -2.50 -3.04
C LEU A 28 -0.82 -4.02 -2.86
N VAL A 29 0.29 -4.75 -2.77
CA VAL A 29 0.28 -6.20 -2.55
C VAL A 29 -0.31 -6.55 -1.19
N LEU A 30 0.09 -5.83 -0.13
CA LEU A 30 -0.41 -6.08 1.23
C LEU A 30 -1.90 -5.73 1.35
N MET A 31 -2.34 -4.62 0.77
CA MET A 31 -3.75 -4.26 0.70
C MET A 31 -4.56 -5.35 -0.01
N ARG A 32 -4.09 -5.83 -1.17
CA ARG A 32 -4.76 -6.91 -1.91
C ARG A 32 -4.79 -8.23 -1.15
N LEU A 33 -3.73 -8.56 -0.43
CA LEU A 33 -3.70 -9.72 0.47
C LEU A 33 -4.80 -9.63 1.53
N HIS A 34 -5.01 -8.46 2.13
CA HIS A 34 -6.07 -8.26 3.14
C HIS A 34 -7.47 -8.28 2.54
N VAL A 35 -7.68 -7.67 1.37
CA VAL A 35 -8.96 -7.81 0.65
C VAL A 35 -9.26 -9.28 0.32
N GLY A 36 -8.25 -10.06 -0.08
CA GLY A 36 -8.38 -11.50 -0.31
C GLY A 36 -8.75 -12.31 0.94
N LYS A 37 -8.53 -11.76 2.15
CA LYS A 37 -8.97 -12.34 3.43
C LYS A 37 -10.36 -11.87 3.86
N SER A 38 -11.14 -11.30 2.93
CA SER A 38 -12.49 -10.77 3.16
C SER A 38 -12.56 -9.49 4.00
N TYR A 39 -11.45 -8.75 4.17
CA TYR A 39 -11.51 -7.38 4.69
C TYR A 39 -12.08 -6.43 3.63
N SER A 40 -12.78 -5.37 4.08
CA SER A 40 -13.13 -4.27 3.18
C SER A 40 -11.86 -3.56 2.70
N GLN A 41 -12.00 -2.78 1.63
CA GLN A 41 -10.89 -2.02 1.06
C GLN A 41 -10.34 -0.98 2.05
N GLU A 42 -11.25 -0.27 2.72
CA GLU A 42 -10.93 0.71 3.76
C GLU A 42 -10.17 0.03 4.90
N ARG A 43 -10.66 -1.14 5.34
CA ARG A 43 -10.03 -1.88 6.42
C ARG A 43 -8.65 -2.42 6.02
N ALA A 44 -8.49 -2.86 4.79
CA ALA A 44 -7.20 -3.31 4.27
C ALA A 44 -6.18 -2.16 4.24
N ASN A 45 -6.62 -0.96 3.83
CA ASN A 45 -5.78 0.24 3.84
C ASN A 45 -5.34 0.62 5.26
N GLU A 46 -6.29 0.73 6.19
CA GLU A 46 -6.00 1.04 7.61
C GLU A 46 -4.97 0.08 8.23
N ILE A 47 -5.06 -1.22 7.91
CA ILE A 47 -4.12 -2.23 8.41
C ILE A 47 -2.71 -1.97 7.86
N VAL A 48 -2.59 -1.66 6.57
CA VAL A 48 -1.30 -1.41 5.92
C VAL A 48 -0.66 -0.12 6.45
N GLU A 49 -1.43 0.96 6.57
CA GLU A 49 -0.99 2.20 7.23
C GLU A 49 -0.58 1.99 8.69
N GLU A 50 -1.36 1.19 9.45
CA GLU A 50 -1.00 0.83 10.82
C GLU A 50 0.34 0.08 10.85
N TRP A 51 0.55 -0.87 9.93
CA TRP A 51 1.78 -1.67 9.88
C TRP A 51 3.00 -0.85 9.51
N GLU A 52 2.82 0.12 8.62
CA GLU A 52 3.85 1.09 8.30
C GLU A 52 4.15 1.96 9.52
N ARG A 53 3.16 2.65 10.10
CA ARG A 53 3.32 3.58 11.23
C ARG A 53 3.90 2.92 12.48
N THR A 54 3.50 1.68 12.78
CA THR A 54 3.96 0.94 13.96
C THR A 54 5.27 0.18 13.73
N GLY A 55 5.73 0.09 12.48
CA GLY A 55 6.90 -0.70 12.11
C GLY A 55 6.66 -2.22 12.16
N LYS A 56 5.41 -2.69 12.26
CA LYS A 56 5.07 -4.12 12.18
C LYS A 56 5.51 -4.73 10.84
N SER A 57 5.47 -3.96 9.76
CA SER A 57 6.03 -4.37 8.46
C SER A 57 7.44 -3.81 8.28
N LYS A 58 8.45 -4.67 8.49
CA LYS A 58 9.85 -4.33 8.17
C LYS A 58 10.06 -3.99 6.70
N LEU A 59 9.30 -4.65 5.80
CA LEU A 59 9.37 -4.39 4.37
C LEU A 59 8.98 -2.95 4.05
N LEU A 60 7.84 -2.48 4.56
CA LEU A 60 7.36 -1.12 4.34
C LEU A 60 8.32 -0.07 4.93
N GLN A 61 8.88 -0.34 6.11
CA GLN A 61 9.88 0.54 6.74
C GLN A 61 11.16 0.68 5.92
N GLN A 62 11.63 -0.43 5.33
CA GLN A 62 12.84 -0.44 4.52
C GLN A 62 12.62 0.26 3.18
N SER A 63 11.51 -0.04 2.50
CA SER A 63 11.21 0.51 1.18
C SER A 63 10.89 2.01 1.21
N LYS A 64 10.41 2.54 2.33
CA LYS A 64 10.13 3.99 2.48
C LYS A 64 11.36 4.88 2.30
N ASN A 65 12.55 4.36 2.62
CA ASN A 65 13.79 5.13 2.71
C ASN A 65 14.83 4.78 1.63
N MET A 66 14.49 3.94 0.65
CA MET A 66 15.38 3.70 -0.51
C MET A 66 15.07 4.70 -1.61
#